data_AF-A0A7Y6DZ61-F1
#
_entry.id   AF-A0A7Y6DZ61-F1
#
_cell.length_a   1.000
_cell.length_b   1.000
_cell.length_c   1.000
_cell.angle_alpha   90.00
_cell.angle_beta   90.00
_cell.angle_gamma   90.00
#
_symmetry.space_group_name_H-M   'P 1'
#
loop_
_entity.id
_entity.type
_entity.pdbx_description
1 polymer ?
#
loop_
_entity_poly.entity_id
_entity_poly.type
_entity_poly.pdbx_seq_one_letter_code
_entity_poly.pdbx_strand_id
1 'polypeptide(L)'
;MSWAWGVSRIIDVIEQSDGTILRADATGVTGCSRFGKGAFVVGAFDQRIALTMPIESGSAGVPIFRGIPGEGAQSLSSAYGEQPWLGDAFGSFTGSPNRLPVDTHQIVGLVAPRGLFIMDNPHIANLGPRSASVAALGGAEVYKALGAGANLTYWSDVTDGNHCANRAEWRTPLQQNIQKFLLGTGNAPGTIRIASKAQGRLADWIDWQTPTLSDGPAPTPTGTPTPTPTPTPTPTNPPGGGCAATVSVNQWTGGYVATVRVTAGSSAIGRWTVGLTLPSGATITNAWNTTRSASTGAVQLTNVAYNGSVGAGQSTEVGFQATGTAGNLAPTCSAG
;
A
#
# COMPACT_ATOMS: atom_id res chain seq x y z
N MET A 1 8.78 -3.56 0.37
CA MET A 1 8.30 -2.27 0.92
C MET A 1 9.20 -1.08 0.60
N SER A 2 10.53 -1.17 0.76
CA SER A 2 11.43 -0.03 0.52
C SER A 2 11.33 0.56 -0.89
N TRP A 3 11.16 -0.28 -1.93
CA TRP A 3 10.92 0.20 -3.29
C TRP A 3 9.61 0.97 -3.45
N ALA A 4 8.53 0.54 -2.79
CA ALA A 4 7.26 1.27 -2.81
C ALA A 4 7.43 2.67 -2.19
N TRP A 5 8.07 2.75 -1.02
CA TRP A 5 8.37 4.04 -0.40
C TRP A 5 9.26 4.92 -1.29
N GLY A 6 10.29 4.35 -1.91
CA GLY A 6 11.17 5.08 -2.84
C GLY A 6 10.41 5.63 -4.05
N VAL A 7 9.54 4.83 -4.66
CA VAL A 7 8.65 5.29 -5.75
C VAL A 7 7.72 6.39 -5.26
N SER A 8 7.16 6.29 -4.05
CA SER A 8 6.35 7.36 -3.47
C SER A 8 7.12 8.68 -3.38
N ARG A 9 8.41 8.66 -3.02
CA ARG A 9 9.26 9.87 -2.99
C ARG A 9 9.53 10.41 -4.40
N ILE A 10 9.67 9.55 -5.40
CA ILE A 10 9.80 9.98 -6.80
C ILE A 10 8.52 10.73 -7.24
N ILE A 11 7.34 10.19 -6.90
CA ILE A 11 6.06 10.83 -7.22
C ILE A 11 5.93 12.18 -6.49
N ASP A 12 6.37 12.29 -5.23
CA ASP A 12 6.37 13.56 -4.50
C ASP A 12 7.15 14.65 -5.26
N VAL A 13 8.31 14.30 -5.84
CA VAL A 13 9.12 15.24 -6.64
C VAL A 13 8.42 15.62 -7.94
N ILE A 14 7.78 14.65 -8.62
CA ILE A 14 7.03 14.92 -9.85
C ILE A 14 5.85 15.86 -9.56
N GLU A 15 5.09 15.62 -8.50
CA GLU A 15 3.97 16.47 -8.08
C GLU A 15 4.43 17.88 -7.70
N GLN A 16 5.54 18.00 -6.95
CA GLN A 16 6.12 19.30 -6.58
C GLN A 16 6.66 20.09 -7.79
N SER A 17 6.93 19.42 -8.91
CA SER A 17 7.39 20.09 -10.12
C SER A 17 6.27 20.85 -10.86
N ASP A 18 5.00 20.71 -10.45
CA ASP A 18 3.85 21.36 -11.07
C ASP A 18 3.80 21.16 -12.60
N GLY A 19 4.10 19.94 -13.04
CA GLY A 19 4.11 19.56 -14.45
C GLY A 19 5.33 20.00 -15.26
N THR A 20 6.32 20.65 -14.64
CA THR A 20 7.54 21.10 -15.34
C THR A 20 8.51 19.96 -15.67
N ILE A 21 8.46 18.85 -14.93
CA ILE A 21 9.25 17.63 -15.21
C ILE A 21 8.39 16.59 -15.95
N LEU A 22 7.31 16.16 -15.32
CA LEU A 22 6.33 15.21 -15.83
C LEU A 22 4.96 15.57 -15.27
N ARG A 23 3.89 15.22 -15.99
CA ARG A 23 2.54 15.32 -15.43
C ARG A 23 2.31 14.20 -14.41
N ALA A 24 1.81 14.55 -13.24
CA ALA A 24 1.55 13.60 -12.15
C ALA A 24 0.18 12.88 -12.28
N ASP A 25 -0.69 13.34 -13.19
CA ASP A 25 -2.08 12.90 -13.32
C ASP A 25 -2.25 11.44 -13.79
N ALA A 26 -1.19 10.81 -14.29
CA ALA A 26 -1.24 9.48 -14.88
C ALA A 26 0.08 8.71 -14.73
N THR A 27 0.38 8.21 -13.52
CA THR A 27 1.59 7.41 -13.27
C THR A 27 1.33 5.90 -13.39
N GLY A 28 2.13 5.22 -14.21
CA GLY A 28 2.14 3.76 -14.30
C GLY A 28 3.39 3.13 -13.65
N VAL A 29 3.27 1.91 -13.12
CA VAL A 29 4.41 1.13 -12.59
C VAL A 29 4.45 -0.28 -13.19
N THR A 30 5.64 -0.74 -13.58
CA THR A 30 5.84 -2.09 -14.11
C THR A 30 7.21 -2.65 -13.74
N GLY A 31 7.36 -3.96 -13.91
CA GLY A 31 8.60 -4.69 -13.73
C GLY A 31 8.37 -6.18 -13.96
N CYS A 32 9.44 -6.91 -14.31
CA CYS A 32 9.38 -8.35 -14.49
C CYS A 32 10.07 -9.11 -13.34
N SER A 33 9.58 -10.32 -13.02
CA SER A 33 10.19 -11.20 -12.02
C SER A 33 10.24 -10.53 -10.65
N ARG A 34 11.41 -10.47 -10.00
CA ARG A 34 11.64 -9.68 -8.78
C ARG A 34 11.17 -8.24 -8.87
N PHE A 35 11.32 -7.58 -10.03
CA PHE A 35 10.81 -6.22 -10.22
C PHE A 35 9.30 -6.20 -10.40
N GLY A 36 8.70 -7.29 -10.88
CA GLY A 36 7.25 -7.50 -10.91
C GLY A 36 6.65 -7.61 -9.51
N LYS A 37 7.34 -8.31 -8.58
CA LYS A 37 6.99 -8.30 -7.14
C LYS A 37 7.00 -6.86 -6.60
N GLY A 38 8.03 -6.10 -6.95
CA GLY A 38 8.16 -4.67 -6.61
C GLY A 38 7.02 -3.82 -7.15
N ALA A 39 6.74 -3.90 -8.45
CA ALA A 39 5.66 -3.17 -9.11
C ALA A 39 4.29 -3.48 -8.49
N PHE A 40 4.03 -4.76 -8.17
CA PHE A 40 2.80 -5.17 -7.52
C PHE A 40 2.62 -4.50 -6.14
N VAL A 41 3.67 -4.49 -5.32
CA VAL A 41 3.64 -3.84 -3.99
C VAL A 41 3.57 -2.31 -4.13
N VAL A 42 4.28 -1.69 -5.08
CA VAL A 42 4.19 -0.24 -5.33
C VAL A 42 2.75 0.13 -5.67
N GLY A 43 2.13 -0.60 -6.61
CA GLY A 43 0.74 -0.40 -7.00
C GLY A 43 -0.23 -0.57 -5.84
N ALA A 44 -0.03 -1.56 -4.98
CA ALA A 44 -0.91 -1.79 -3.83
C ALA A 44 -0.82 -0.70 -2.75
N PHE A 45 0.36 -0.12 -2.53
CA PHE A 45 0.62 0.77 -1.38
C PHE A 45 0.73 2.26 -1.72
N ASP A 46 0.84 2.64 -3.00
CA ASP A 46 0.75 4.04 -3.43
C ASP A 46 -0.50 4.26 -4.30
N GLN A 47 -1.47 5.00 -3.76
CA GLN A 47 -2.76 5.25 -4.40
C GLN A 47 -2.67 6.22 -5.59
N ARG A 48 -1.51 6.89 -5.80
CA ARG A 48 -1.28 7.78 -6.95
C ARG A 48 -0.88 7.02 -8.22
N ILE A 49 -0.62 5.72 -8.12
CA ILE A 49 -0.37 4.86 -9.29
C ILE A 49 -1.70 4.56 -9.99
N ALA A 50 -1.89 5.12 -11.18
CA ALA A 50 -3.09 4.92 -12.00
C ALA A 50 -3.15 3.53 -12.67
N LEU A 51 -1.99 2.96 -13.03
CA LEU A 51 -1.89 1.65 -13.68
C LEU A 51 -0.73 0.82 -13.13
N THR A 52 -1.04 -0.36 -12.58
CA THR A 52 -0.05 -1.32 -12.08
C THR A 52 0.08 -2.49 -13.03
N MET A 53 1.31 -2.83 -13.44
CA MET A 53 1.58 -3.85 -14.46
C MET A 53 2.67 -4.83 -14.01
N PRO A 54 2.40 -5.74 -13.07
CA PRO A 54 3.39 -6.75 -12.68
C PRO A 54 3.51 -7.83 -13.75
N ILE A 55 4.75 -8.14 -14.15
CA ILE A 55 5.07 -9.17 -15.15
C ILE A 55 5.77 -10.35 -14.46
N GLU A 56 5.23 -11.56 -14.62
CA GLU A 56 5.82 -12.83 -14.19
C GLU A 56 6.37 -12.77 -12.76
N SER A 57 5.57 -12.20 -11.85
CA SER A 57 6.04 -11.81 -10.52
C SER A 57 6.38 -13.01 -9.63
N GLY A 58 5.74 -14.16 -9.83
CA GLY A 58 6.01 -15.40 -9.09
C GLY A 58 5.74 -15.32 -7.59
N SER A 59 6.15 -16.32 -6.82
CA SER A 59 5.97 -16.37 -5.36
C SER A 59 6.44 -15.09 -4.66
N ALA A 60 5.71 -14.61 -3.65
CA ALA A 60 5.88 -13.28 -3.05
C ALA A 60 5.49 -12.07 -3.95
N GLY A 61 4.97 -12.35 -5.14
CA GLY A 61 4.26 -11.41 -6.01
C GLY A 61 2.77 -11.72 -6.02
N VAL A 62 2.21 -11.98 -7.20
CA VAL A 62 0.76 -12.19 -7.41
C VAL A 62 0.23 -13.55 -6.90
N PRO A 63 0.87 -14.72 -7.12
CA PRO A 63 0.37 -16.02 -6.66
C PRO A 63 -0.10 -16.06 -5.20
N ILE A 64 -1.27 -16.67 -4.93
CA ILE A 64 -1.73 -16.87 -3.55
C ILE A 64 -0.74 -17.72 -2.75
N PHE A 65 -0.42 -17.28 -1.54
CA PHE A 65 0.47 -17.98 -0.62
C PHE A 65 -0.02 -19.39 -0.29
N ARG A 66 -1.34 -19.54 -0.12
CA ARG A 66 -1.96 -20.84 0.19
C ARG A 66 -1.88 -21.85 -0.95
N GLY A 67 -1.74 -21.39 -2.19
CA GLY A 67 -1.63 -22.26 -3.38
C GLY A 67 -0.22 -22.77 -3.65
N ILE A 68 0.80 -22.05 -3.19
CA ILE A 68 2.22 -22.35 -3.47
C ILE A 68 2.64 -23.79 -3.11
N PRO A 69 2.34 -24.34 -1.91
CA PRO A 69 2.82 -25.66 -1.52
C PRO A 69 2.36 -26.81 -2.43
N GLY A 70 1.28 -26.62 -3.21
CA GLY A 70 0.65 -27.68 -4.01
C GLY A 70 0.90 -27.61 -5.52
N GLU A 71 1.71 -26.68 -6.01
CA GLU A 71 1.76 -26.36 -7.45
C GLU A 71 3.15 -26.47 -8.12
N GLY A 72 4.21 -26.79 -7.36
CA GLY A 72 5.58 -26.82 -7.90
C GLY A 72 6.19 -25.43 -8.15
N ALA A 73 5.61 -24.41 -7.52
CA ALA A 73 6.13 -23.06 -7.51
C ALA A 73 7.36 -22.90 -6.59
N GLN A 74 8.05 -21.76 -6.69
CA GLN A 74 9.06 -21.39 -5.70
C GLN A 74 8.43 -21.42 -4.31
N SER A 75 8.99 -22.20 -3.39
CA SER A 75 8.43 -22.32 -2.04
C SER A 75 8.48 -20.98 -1.30
N LEU A 76 7.56 -20.79 -0.35
CA LEU A 76 7.52 -19.56 0.46
C LEU A 76 8.78 -19.38 1.29
N SER A 77 9.37 -20.48 1.79
CA SER A 77 10.65 -20.44 2.51
C SER A 77 11.81 -20.06 1.59
N SER A 78 11.83 -20.54 0.34
CA SER A 78 12.81 -20.13 -0.66
C SER A 78 12.66 -18.65 -1.00
N ALA A 79 11.46 -18.18 -1.30
CA ALA A 79 11.21 -16.77 -1.62
C ALA A 79 11.54 -15.83 -0.46
N TYR A 80 11.28 -16.25 0.79
CA TYR A 80 11.64 -15.50 2.00
C TYR A 80 13.16 -15.46 2.24
N GLY A 81 13.86 -16.57 2.00
CA GLY A 81 15.30 -16.68 2.24
C GLY A 81 16.20 -16.17 1.10
N GLU A 82 15.68 -16.04 -0.12
CA GLU A 82 16.47 -15.62 -1.28
C GLU A 82 16.92 -14.15 -1.17
N GLN A 83 15.99 -13.27 -0.79
CA GLN A 83 16.18 -11.82 -0.67
C GLN A 83 15.16 -11.24 0.32
N PRO A 84 15.42 -10.08 0.95
CA PRO A 84 14.53 -9.46 1.92
C PRO A 84 13.31 -8.76 1.26
N TRP A 85 12.58 -9.46 0.40
CA TRP A 85 11.38 -8.95 -0.27
C TRP A 85 10.16 -8.90 0.65
N LEU A 86 10.10 -9.85 1.59
CA LEU A 86 9.02 -10.04 2.56
C LEU A 86 9.52 -9.59 3.95
N GLY A 87 8.62 -9.05 4.77
CA GLY A 87 8.96 -8.65 6.13
C GLY A 87 9.17 -9.85 7.06
N ASP A 88 9.96 -9.67 8.12
CA ASP A 88 10.38 -10.74 9.05
C ASP A 88 9.20 -11.53 9.64
N ALA A 89 8.06 -10.88 9.86
CA ALA A 89 6.85 -11.54 10.36
C ALA A 89 6.37 -12.70 9.45
N PHE A 90 6.64 -12.61 8.14
CA PHE A 90 6.28 -13.66 7.18
C PHE A 90 7.03 -14.98 7.43
N GLY A 91 8.22 -14.93 8.03
CA GLY A 91 9.05 -16.12 8.28
C GLY A 91 8.30 -17.24 9.00
N SER A 92 7.46 -16.87 9.98
CA SER A 92 6.63 -17.80 10.78
C SER A 92 5.53 -18.51 9.98
N PHE A 93 5.22 -18.04 8.77
CA PHE A 93 4.15 -18.56 7.91
C PHE A 93 4.66 -19.32 6.69
N THR A 94 5.97 -19.30 6.42
CA THR A 94 6.57 -19.96 5.24
C THR A 94 6.22 -21.44 5.11
N GLY A 95 6.09 -22.16 6.24
CA GLY A 95 5.62 -23.55 6.30
C GLY A 95 4.15 -23.73 6.66
N SER A 96 3.41 -22.65 6.93
CA SER A 96 2.00 -22.69 7.35
C SER A 96 1.16 -21.52 6.80
N PRO A 97 1.11 -21.32 5.47
CA PRO A 97 0.48 -20.13 4.87
C PRO A 97 -1.01 -19.99 5.20
N ASN A 98 -1.71 -21.09 5.48
CA ASN A 98 -3.12 -21.06 5.89
C ASN A 98 -3.37 -20.27 7.17
N ARG A 99 -2.34 -20.05 8.01
CA ARG A 99 -2.43 -19.26 9.25
C ARG A 99 -2.31 -17.76 9.04
N LEU A 100 -1.92 -17.29 7.85
CA LEU A 100 -1.92 -15.85 7.54
C LEU A 100 -3.35 -15.34 7.52
N PRO A 101 -3.71 -14.23 8.19
CA PRO A 101 -5.06 -13.66 8.08
C PRO A 101 -5.33 -13.01 6.72
N VAL A 102 -4.32 -12.98 5.84
CA VAL A 102 -4.40 -12.39 4.51
C VAL A 102 -3.83 -13.33 3.44
N ASP A 103 -4.18 -13.08 2.19
CA ASP A 103 -3.53 -13.67 1.01
C ASP A 103 -3.40 -12.64 -0.13
N THR A 104 -2.67 -12.96 -1.19
CA THR A 104 -2.33 -12.01 -2.25
C THR A 104 -3.54 -11.54 -3.07
N HIS A 105 -4.65 -12.29 -3.12
CA HIS A 105 -5.91 -11.81 -3.74
C HIS A 105 -6.46 -10.54 -3.05
N GLN A 106 -6.22 -10.37 -1.74
CA GLN A 106 -6.56 -9.12 -1.04
C GLN A 106 -5.60 -7.98 -1.42
N ILE A 107 -4.34 -8.30 -1.73
CA ILE A 107 -3.37 -7.31 -2.24
C ILE A 107 -3.76 -6.86 -3.66
N VAL A 108 -4.27 -7.76 -4.50
CA VAL A 108 -4.93 -7.39 -5.77
C VAL A 108 -6.08 -6.42 -5.50
N GLY A 109 -6.86 -6.67 -4.44
CA GLY A 109 -7.93 -5.78 -3.98
C GLY A 109 -7.46 -4.39 -3.54
N LEU A 110 -6.25 -4.23 -2.98
CA LEU A 110 -5.68 -2.92 -2.62
C LEU A 110 -5.39 -2.01 -3.82
N VAL A 111 -5.29 -2.60 -5.01
CA VAL A 111 -5.16 -1.84 -6.26
C VAL A 111 -6.52 -1.32 -6.74
N ALA A 112 -7.63 -1.99 -6.40
CA ALA A 112 -8.95 -1.57 -6.84
C ALA A 112 -9.33 -0.18 -6.28
N PRO A 113 -10.02 0.68 -7.06
CA PRO A 113 -10.53 0.45 -8.42
C PRO A 113 -9.54 0.86 -9.53
N ARG A 114 -8.27 1.12 -9.23
CA ARG A 114 -7.25 1.59 -10.19
C ARG A 114 -6.93 0.52 -11.23
N GLY A 115 -6.25 0.89 -12.31
CA GLY A 115 -5.91 -0.05 -13.37
C GLY A 115 -4.91 -1.10 -12.89
N LEU A 116 -5.20 -2.38 -13.15
CA LEU A 116 -4.28 -3.48 -12.88
C LEU A 116 -4.22 -4.43 -14.07
N PHE A 117 -3.03 -4.60 -14.65
CA PHE A 117 -2.79 -5.59 -15.70
C PHE A 117 -1.70 -6.58 -15.27
N ILE A 118 -2.14 -7.76 -14.83
CA ILE A 118 -1.25 -8.87 -14.45
C ILE A 118 -0.89 -9.68 -15.69
N MET A 119 0.40 -9.80 -15.96
CA MET A 119 0.97 -10.52 -17.10
C MET A 119 1.76 -11.72 -16.59
N ASP A 120 1.32 -12.95 -16.87
CA ASP A 120 1.91 -14.17 -16.32
C ASP A 120 2.34 -15.16 -17.39
N ASN A 121 3.14 -16.15 -16.98
CA ASN A 121 3.72 -17.16 -17.84
C ASN A 121 3.35 -18.57 -17.34
N PRO A 122 2.53 -19.33 -18.11
CA PRO A 122 2.02 -20.63 -17.71
C PRO A 122 3.03 -21.76 -18.00
N HIS A 123 4.19 -21.44 -18.56
CA HIS A 123 5.23 -22.41 -18.94
C HIS A 123 6.27 -22.63 -17.83
N ILE A 124 6.30 -21.74 -16.82
CA ILE A 124 7.27 -21.81 -15.72
C ILE A 124 6.54 -22.13 -14.43
N ALA A 125 6.58 -23.41 -14.01
CA ALA A 125 5.95 -23.88 -12.77
C ALA A 125 6.42 -23.09 -11.55
N ASN A 126 7.71 -22.71 -11.50
CA ASN A 126 8.31 -21.94 -10.41
C ASN A 126 7.61 -20.58 -10.15
N LEU A 127 6.86 -20.04 -11.12
CA LEU A 127 6.09 -18.81 -10.95
C LEU A 127 4.71 -19.02 -10.29
N GLY A 128 4.25 -20.26 -10.11
CA GLY A 128 2.91 -20.56 -9.56
C GLY A 128 1.75 -19.98 -10.38
N PRO A 129 1.69 -20.23 -11.71
CA PRO A 129 0.72 -19.59 -12.59
C PRO A 129 -0.75 -19.93 -12.27
N ARG A 130 -1.05 -21.12 -11.75
CA ARG A 130 -2.40 -21.48 -11.28
C ARG A 130 -2.76 -20.68 -10.03
N SER A 131 -1.87 -20.56 -9.06
CA SER A 131 -2.04 -19.74 -7.87
C SER A 131 -2.17 -18.25 -8.21
N ALA A 132 -1.46 -17.77 -9.25
CA ALA A 132 -1.62 -16.41 -9.76
C ALA A 132 -3.00 -16.18 -10.40
N SER A 133 -3.49 -17.15 -11.17
CA SER A 133 -4.85 -17.07 -11.72
C SER A 133 -5.92 -17.05 -10.62
N VAL A 134 -5.75 -17.81 -9.54
CA VAL A 134 -6.64 -17.76 -8.36
C VAL A 134 -6.57 -16.39 -7.68
N ALA A 135 -5.38 -15.81 -7.53
CA ALA A 135 -5.23 -14.47 -6.97
C ALA A 135 -5.96 -13.41 -7.80
N ALA A 136 -5.83 -13.48 -9.13
CA ALA A 136 -6.52 -12.58 -10.04
C ALA A 136 -8.04 -12.75 -10.00
N LEU A 137 -8.54 -14.01 -9.99
CA LEU A 137 -9.97 -14.30 -9.88
C LEU A 137 -10.55 -13.82 -8.54
N GLY A 138 -9.86 -14.07 -7.43
CA GLY A 138 -10.30 -13.61 -6.11
C GLY A 138 -10.28 -12.08 -5.99
N GLY A 139 -9.26 -11.44 -6.56
CA GLY A 139 -9.22 -9.98 -6.65
C GLY A 139 -10.29 -9.40 -7.58
N ALA A 140 -10.66 -10.11 -8.65
CA ALA A 140 -11.73 -9.71 -9.56
C ALA A 140 -13.08 -9.57 -8.84
N GLU A 141 -13.34 -10.37 -7.80
CA GLU A 141 -14.54 -10.23 -6.98
C GLU A 141 -14.54 -8.90 -6.18
N VAL A 142 -13.38 -8.40 -5.74
CA VAL A 142 -13.26 -7.06 -5.13
C VAL A 142 -13.56 -5.97 -6.16
N TYR A 143 -12.96 -6.06 -7.35
CA TYR A 143 -13.24 -5.11 -8.44
C TYR A 143 -14.72 -5.12 -8.83
N LYS A 144 -15.34 -6.30 -8.91
CA LYS A 144 -16.76 -6.48 -9.19
C LYS A 144 -17.64 -5.85 -8.11
N ALA A 145 -17.32 -6.08 -6.84
CA ALA A 145 -18.04 -5.51 -5.71
C ALA A 145 -18.03 -3.97 -5.75
N LEU A 146 -16.92 -3.37 -6.22
CA LEU A 146 -16.74 -1.92 -6.40
C LEU A 146 -17.30 -1.36 -7.72
N GLY A 147 -17.97 -2.17 -8.55
CA GLY A 147 -18.42 -1.74 -9.89
C GLY A 147 -17.27 -1.43 -10.87
N ALA A 148 -16.05 -1.80 -10.53
CA ALA A 148 -14.83 -1.54 -11.29
C ALA A 148 -14.29 -2.77 -12.03
N GLY A 149 -15.10 -3.83 -12.21
CA GLY A 149 -14.69 -5.10 -12.83
C GLY A 149 -13.90 -4.94 -14.14
N ALA A 150 -14.24 -3.93 -14.95
CA ALA A 150 -13.58 -3.59 -16.20
C ALA A 150 -12.16 -3.01 -16.05
N ASN A 151 -11.62 -2.86 -14.83
CA ASN A 151 -10.31 -2.27 -14.56
C ASN A 151 -9.21 -3.29 -14.25
N LEU A 152 -9.58 -4.57 -14.11
CA LEU A 152 -8.63 -5.67 -13.94
C LEU A 152 -8.45 -6.42 -15.26
N THR A 153 -7.20 -6.56 -15.69
CA THR A 153 -6.78 -7.43 -16.79
C THR A 153 -5.82 -8.48 -16.23
N TYR A 154 -6.02 -9.75 -16.60
CA TYR A 154 -5.11 -10.84 -16.30
C TYR A 154 -4.83 -11.62 -17.58
N TRP A 155 -3.57 -11.90 -17.88
CA TRP A 155 -3.23 -12.63 -19.10
C TRP A 155 -2.06 -13.59 -18.89
N SER A 156 -2.36 -14.89 -18.89
CA SER A 156 -1.36 -15.96 -18.94
C SER A 156 -1.46 -16.82 -20.20
N ASP A 157 -2.49 -16.67 -21.03
CA ASP A 157 -2.62 -17.44 -22.27
C ASP A 157 -1.66 -16.93 -23.36
N VAL A 158 -0.44 -17.47 -23.33
CA VAL A 158 0.69 -17.05 -24.16
C VAL A 158 1.45 -18.24 -24.73
N THR A 159 2.02 -18.04 -25.92
CA THR A 159 2.76 -19.08 -26.65
C THR A 159 4.20 -19.20 -26.19
N ASP A 160 4.92 -18.07 -26.10
CA ASP A 160 6.33 -18.06 -25.70
C ASP A 160 6.50 -18.26 -24.18
N GLY A 161 7.23 -19.31 -23.81
CA GLY A 161 7.52 -19.67 -22.42
C GLY A 161 8.77 -19.01 -21.83
N ASN A 162 9.55 -18.27 -22.63
CA ASN A 162 10.75 -17.60 -22.15
C ASN A 162 10.41 -16.58 -21.05
N HIS A 163 11.20 -16.61 -19.98
CA HIS A 163 11.01 -15.73 -18.83
C HIS A 163 11.22 -14.27 -19.21
N CYS A 164 10.29 -13.39 -18.82
CA CYS A 164 10.33 -11.95 -19.12
C CYS A 164 10.36 -11.60 -20.62
N ALA A 165 9.92 -12.51 -21.49
CA ALA A 165 9.81 -12.23 -22.91
C ALA A 165 8.71 -11.20 -23.18
N ASN A 166 8.91 -10.39 -24.23
CA ASN A 166 7.85 -9.58 -24.79
C ASN A 166 6.94 -10.46 -25.66
N ARG A 167 5.62 -10.33 -25.51
CA ARG A 167 4.64 -11.24 -26.12
C ARG A 167 3.60 -10.46 -26.92
N ALA A 168 3.32 -10.91 -28.14
CA ALA A 168 2.36 -10.23 -29.02
C ALA A 168 0.94 -10.26 -28.42
N GLU A 169 0.61 -11.32 -27.68
CA GLU A 169 -0.65 -11.51 -26.97
C GLU A 169 -0.92 -10.41 -25.93
N TRP A 170 0.13 -9.79 -25.38
CA TRP A 170 -0.01 -8.70 -24.41
C TRP A 170 -0.11 -7.31 -25.04
N ARG A 171 0.25 -7.15 -26.32
CA ARG A 171 0.36 -5.83 -26.96
C ARG A 171 -0.96 -5.06 -26.93
N THR A 172 -2.03 -5.68 -27.40
CA THR A 172 -3.36 -5.07 -27.46
C THR A 172 -3.91 -4.72 -26.07
N PRO A 173 -3.98 -5.65 -25.09
CA PRO A 173 -4.47 -5.30 -23.75
C PRO A 173 -3.57 -4.28 -23.05
N LEU A 174 -2.25 -4.28 -23.29
CA LEU A 174 -1.35 -3.25 -22.76
C LEU A 174 -1.71 -1.87 -23.30
N GLN A 175 -1.88 -1.74 -24.61
CA GLN A 175 -2.28 -0.47 -25.25
C GLN A 175 -3.63 0.02 -24.72
N GLN A 176 -4.61 -0.88 -24.55
CA GLN A 176 -5.93 -0.56 -24.01
C GLN A 176 -5.86 -0.07 -22.55
N ASN A 177 -5.07 -0.72 -21.70
CA ASN A 177 -4.87 -0.29 -20.32
C ASN A 177 -4.15 1.08 -20.26
N ILE A 178 -3.12 1.30 -21.07
CA ILE A 178 -2.44 2.60 -21.16
C ILE A 178 -3.41 3.69 -21.63
N GLN A 179 -4.18 3.44 -22.70
CA GLN A 179 -5.16 4.39 -23.22
C GLN A 179 -6.21 4.75 -22.17
N LYS A 180 -6.69 3.78 -21.40
CA LYS A 180 -7.71 3.97 -20.39
C LYS A 180 -7.20 4.69 -19.14
N PHE A 181 -6.11 4.19 -18.55
CA PHE A 181 -5.68 4.64 -17.23
C PHE A 181 -4.60 5.71 -17.24
N LEU A 182 -3.84 5.83 -18.33
CA LEU A 182 -2.75 6.80 -18.42
C LEU A 182 -3.02 7.94 -19.41
N LEU A 183 -3.76 7.68 -20.49
CA LEU A 183 -4.02 8.70 -21.52
C LEU A 183 -5.43 9.27 -21.47
N GLY A 184 -6.38 8.60 -20.81
CA GLY A 184 -7.80 8.99 -20.81
C GLY A 184 -8.47 8.95 -22.20
N THR A 185 -7.90 8.21 -23.16
CA THR A 185 -8.36 8.13 -24.55
C THR A 185 -9.11 6.84 -24.89
N GLY A 186 -9.22 5.91 -23.94
CA GLY A 186 -9.87 4.62 -24.14
C GLY A 186 -10.74 4.20 -22.96
N ASN A 187 -11.68 3.29 -23.21
CA ASN A 187 -12.58 2.72 -22.21
C ASN A 187 -12.71 1.19 -22.30
N ALA A 188 -11.82 0.55 -23.07
CA ALA A 188 -11.86 -0.90 -23.28
C ALA A 188 -11.85 -1.65 -21.95
N PRO A 189 -12.73 -2.66 -21.77
CA PRO A 189 -12.78 -3.42 -20.53
C PRO A 189 -11.57 -4.35 -20.42
N GLY A 190 -11.04 -4.49 -19.21
CA GLY A 190 -10.07 -5.51 -18.88
C GLY A 190 -10.62 -6.92 -19.11
N THR A 191 -9.72 -7.85 -19.43
CA THR A 191 -10.06 -9.25 -19.72
C THR A 191 -9.23 -10.17 -18.85
N ILE A 192 -9.83 -11.25 -18.35
CA ILE A 192 -9.13 -12.35 -17.68
C ILE A 192 -8.99 -13.49 -18.69
N ARG A 193 -7.78 -13.70 -19.20
CA ARG A 193 -7.43 -14.77 -20.14
C ARG A 193 -6.38 -15.69 -19.54
N ILE A 194 -6.80 -16.85 -19.09
CA ILE A 194 -5.96 -17.82 -18.37
C ILE A 194 -5.60 -18.98 -19.33
N ALA A 195 -4.33 -19.35 -19.39
CA ALA A 195 -3.93 -20.55 -20.13
C ALA A 195 -4.58 -21.80 -19.52
N SER A 196 -5.05 -22.74 -20.35
CA SER A 196 -5.74 -23.96 -19.88
C SER A 196 -4.93 -24.76 -18.85
N LYS A 197 -3.61 -24.87 -19.03
CA LYS A 197 -2.71 -25.57 -18.10
C LYS A 197 -2.45 -24.85 -16.77
N ALA A 198 -2.83 -23.57 -16.68
CA ALA A 198 -2.69 -22.74 -15.48
C ALA A 198 -4.07 -22.34 -14.91
N GLN A 199 -5.15 -23.02 -15.30
CA GLN A 199 -6.49 -22.66 -14.86
C GLN A 199 -6.71 -22.98 -13.37
N GLY A 200 -6.75 -21.93 -12.55
CA GLY A 200 -7.24 -21.98 -11.18
C GLY A 200 -8.78 -22.06 -11.15
N ARG A 201 -9.32 -22.75 -10.14
CA ARG A 201 -10.76 -22.81 -9.87
C ARG A 201 -11.04 -22.05 -8.59
N LEU A 202 -11.52 -20.80 -8.69
CA LEU A 202 -11.75 -19.92 -7.55
C LEU A 202 -12.65 -20.56 -6.48
N ALA A 203 -13.66 -21.33 -6.89
CA ALA A 203 -14.59 -22.01 -5.99
C ALA A 203 -13.92 -22.99 -5.01
N ASP A 204 -12.68 -23.42 -5.25
CA ASP A 204 -11.91 -24.25 -4.30
C ASP A 204 -11.29 -23.45 -3.16
N TRP A 205 -11.28 -22.11 -3.26
CA TRP A 205 -10.52 -21.21 -2.40
C TRP A 205 -11.40 -20.23 -1.63
N ILE A 206 -12.69 -20.14 -1.96
CA ILE A 206 -13.59 -19.14 -1.42
C ILE A 206 -14.79 -19.81 -0.74
N ASP A 207 -15.20 -19.26 0.40
CA ASP A 207 -16.43 -19.59 1.11
C ASP A 207 -17.36 -18.37 1.26
N TRP A 208 -17.00 -17.25 0.63
CA TRP A 208 -17.77 -16.01 0.61
C TRP A 208 -18.50 -15.82 -0.72
N GLN A 209 -19.53 -14.96 -0.67
CA GLN A 209 -20.19 -14.42 -1.85
C GLN A 209 -19.77 -12.98 -2.05
N THR A 210 -19.64 -12.58 -3.31
CA THR A 210 -19.30 -11.20 -3.66
C THR A 210 -20.48 -10.29 -3.37
N PRO A 211 -20.34 -9.33 -2.44
CA PRO A 211 -21.42 -8.41 -2.15
C PRO A 211 -21.62 -7.44 -3.31
N THR A 212 -22.84 -6.93 -3.45
CA THR A 212 -23.07 -5.66 -4.13
C THR A 212 -22.80 -4.57 -3.10
N LEU A 213 -21.74 -3.80 -3.29
CA LEU A 213 -21.53 -2.60 -2.49
C LEU A 213 -22.49 -1.55 -3.05
N SER A 214 -23.58 -1.28 -2.35
CA SER A 214 -24.30 -0.03 -2.57
C SER A 214 -23.42 1.09 -2.06
N ASP A 215 -23.32 2.17 -2.81
CA ASP A 215 -22.87 3.44 -2.26
C ASP A 215 -23.80 3.74 -1.06
N GLY A 216 -23.36 3.46 0.17
CA GLY A 216 -23.77 4.31 1.29
C GLY A 216 -23.52 5.76 0.84
N PRO A 217 -24.36 6.73 1.26
CA PRO A 217 -24.47 8.05 0.63
C PRO A 217 -23.11 8.47 0.11
N ALA A 218 -23.00 8.55 -1.22
CA ALA A 218 -21.74 8.78 -1.89
C ALA A 218 -20.97 9.82 -1.08
N PRO A 219 -19.70 9.60 -0.69
CA PRO A 219 -18.89 10.77 -0.45
C PRO A 219 -19.02 11.55 -1.75
N THR A 220 -19.74 12.69 -1.69
CA THR A 220 -19.76 13.69 -2.74
C THR A 220 -18.35 13.70 -3.33
N PRO A 221 -18.16 13.64 -4.66
CA PRO A 221 -16.84 13.80 -5.22
C PRO A 221 -16.30 15.07 -4.58
N THR A 222 -15.39 14.92 -3.62
CA THR A 222 -14.69 16.05 -3.06
C THR A 222 -13.82 16.43 -4.23
N GLY A 223 -14.33 17.34 -5.06
CA GLY A 223 -13.51 18.00 -6.07
C GLY A 223 -12.22 18.34 -5.37
N THR A 224 -11.07 18.08 -6.03
CA THR A 224 -9.74 18.46 -5.56
C THR A 224 -9.88 19.64 -4.62
N PRO A 225 -9.67 19.47 -3.30
CA PRO A 225 -10.08 20.47 -2.34
C PRO A 225 -9.44 21.77 -2.81
N THR A 226 -10.26 22.69 -3.29
CA THR A 226 -9.87 24.09 -3.23
C THR A 226 -9.61 24.29 -1.75
N PRO A 227 -8.38 24.65 -1.33
CA PRO A 227 -8.04 24.73 0.07
C PRO A 227 -9.04 25.64 0.75
N THR A 228 -10.03 25.04 1.39
CA THR A 228 -10.87 25.74 2.35
C THR A 228 -9.94 25.91 3.53
N PRO A 229 -9.68 27.14 4.00
CA PRO A 229 -8.72 27.38 5.05
C PRO A 229 -9.07 26.49 6.24
N THR A 230 -8.22 25.49 6.49
CA THR A 230 -8.18 24.76 7.75
C THR A 230 -8.20 25.81 8.86
N PRO A 231 -9.10 25.74 9.87
CA PRO A 231 -8.97 26.62 11.02
C PRO A 231 -7.55 26.44 11.54
N THR A 232 -6.75 27.49 11.43
CA THR A 232 -5.39 27.51 11.94
C THR A 232 -5.50 27.09 13.41
N PRO A 233 -4.94 25.93 13.84
CA PRO A 233 -4.87 25.65 15.25
C PRO A 233 -4.05 26.78 15.86
N THR A 234 -4.68 27.51 16.79
CA THR A 234 -4.02 28.60 17.51
C THR A 234 -2.69 28.06 18.05
N PRO A 235 -1.53 28.59 17.63
CA PRO A 235 -0.27 28.15 18.19
C PRO A 235 -0.27 28.51 19.66
N THR A 236 -0.36 27.51 20.54
CA THR A 236 0.07 27.69 21.92
C THR A 236 1.59 27.71 21.88
N ASN A 237 2.15 28.89 21.68
CA ASN A 237 3.56 29.17 21.94
C ASN A 237 3.87 28.81 23.40
N PRO A 238 4.79 27.87 23.68
CA PRO A 238 5.44 27.84 24.98
C PRO A 238 6.38 29.05 25.05
N PRO A 239 6.34 29.86 26.12
CA PRO A 239 7.42 30.79 26.40
C PRO A 239 8.67 29.98 26.74
N GLY A 240 9.66 29.98 25.84
CA GLY A 240 11.00 29.46 26.10
C GLY A 240 11.44 28.26 25.25
N GLY A 241 12.03 28.55 24.09
CA GLY A 241 13.22 27.87 23.52
C GLY A 241 13.26 26.35 23.28
N GLY A 242 12.23 25.57 23.60
CA GLY A 242 12.29 24.11 23.50
C GLY A 242 11.83 23.56 22.14
N CYS A 243 10.68 22.90 22.14
CA CYS A 243 10.06 22.33 20.96
C CYS A 243 8.55 22.54 20.97
N ALA A 244 7.93 22.46 19.80
CA ALA A 244 6.47 22.41 19.62
C ALA A 244 6.09 21.05 19.03
N ALA A 245 4.89 20.56 19.36
CA ALA A 245 4.33 19.37 18.74
C ALA A 245 2.97 19.68 18.14
N THR A 246 2.71 19.10 16.98
CA THR A 246 1.40 19.13 16.32
C THR A 246 1.01 17.70 15.96
N VAL A 247 -0.28 17.43 15.85
CA VAL A 247 -0.80 16.10 15.52
C VAL A 247 -1.79 16.20 14.36
N SER A 248 -1.63 15.30 13.39
CA SER A 248 -2.61 15.04 12.35
C SER A 248 -3.16 13.63 12.51
N VAL A 249 -4.45 13.46 12.30
CA VAL A 249 -5.15 12.19 12.52
C VAL A 249 -5.78 11.73 11.21
N ASN A 250 -5.54 10.47 10.86
CA ASN A 250 -6.30 9.74 9.84
C ASN A 250 -7.13 8.66 10.53
N GLN A 251 -8.45 8.85 10.61
CA GLN A 251 -9.37 8.00 11.37
C GLN A 251 -10.28 7.17 10.47
N TRP A 252 -10.59 5.96 10.89
CA TRP A 252 -11.62 5.07 10.32
C TRP A 252 -12.51 4.50 11.44
N THR A 253 -13.54 3.74 11.08
CA THR A 253 -14.42 3.11 12.07
C THR A 253 -13.63 2.17 12.97
N GLY A 254 -13.54 2.51 14.26
CA GLY A 254 -12.89 1.69 15.29
C GLY A 254 -11.37 1.88 15.43
N GLY A 255 -10.74 2.79 14.68
CA GLY A 255 -9.32 3.10 14.87
C GLY A 255 -8.83 4.33 14.13
N TYR A 256 -7.57 4.72 14.41
CA TYR A 256 -6.93 5.86 13.78
C TYR A 256 -5.40 5.72 13.76
N VAL A 257 -4.77 6.44 12.83
CA VAL A 257 -3.35 6.77 12.85
C VAL A 257 -3.19 8.22 13.26
N ALA A 258 -2.28 8.50 14.19
CA ALA A 258 -1.85 9.84 14.57
C ALA A 258 -0.39 10.06 14.16
N THR A 259 -0.15 11.08 13.32
CA THR A 259 1.19 11.56 12.97
C THR A 259 1.49 12.79 13.81
N VAL A 260 2.55 12.72 14.60
CA VAL A 260 3.00 13.79 15.49
C VAL A 260 4.24 14.42 14.89
N ARG A 261 4.15 15.72 14.55
CA ARG A 261 5.27 16.51 14.07
C ARG A 261 5.87 17.33 15.21
N VAL A 262 7.14 17.07 15.52
CA VAL A 262 7.94 17.78 16.52
C VAL A 262 8.80 18.80 15.82
N THR A 263 8.76 20.06 16.24
CA THR A 263 9.52 21.16 15.66
C THR A 263 10.39 21.80 16.73
N ALA A 264 11.69 21.93 16.46
CA ALA A 264 12.58 22.66 17.35
C ALA A 264 12.29 24.16 17.28
N GLY A 265 12.42 24.85 18.41
CA GLY A 265 12.29 26.31 18.47
C GLY A 265 13.46 27.03 17.80
N SER A 266 13.86 28.16 18.37
CA SER A 266 15.00 28.96 17.87
C SER A 266 16.38 28.31 18.08
N SER A 267 16.45 27.20 18.81
CA SER A 267 17.67 26.44 19.10
C SER A 267 17.51 25.00 18.66
N ALA A 268 18.60 24.36 18.23
CA ALA A 268 18.60 22.92 17.98
C ALA A 268 18.35 22.16 19.29
N ILE A 269 17.65 21.03 19.19
CA ILE A 269 17.34 20.14 20.31
C ILE A 269 18.01 18.79 20.08
N GLY A 270 18.52 18.16 21.14
CA GLY A 270 19.16 16.84 21.07
C GLY A 270 18.23 15.70 21.45
N ARG A 271 17.22 16.00 22.27
CA ARG A 271 16.15 15.09 22.68
C ARG A 271 14.82 15.82 22.71
N TRP A 272 13.75 15.05 22.54
CA TRP A 272 12.41 15.55 22.68
C TRP A 272 11.50 14.48 23.29
N THR A 273 10.50 14.94 24.02
CA THR A 273 9.41 14.14 24.56
C THR A 273 8.10 14.84 24.24
N VAL A 274 7.14 14.11 23.68
CA VAL A 274 5.78 14.58 23.43
C VAL A 274 4.82 13.87 24.37
N GLY A 275 4.10 14.65 25.16
CA GLY A 275 2.99 14.18 25.99
C GLY A 275 1.65 14.36 25.30
N LEU A 276 0.78 13.36 25.37
CA LEU A 276 -0.61 13.44 24.92
C LEU A 276 -1.50 12.52 25.77
N THR A 277 -2.79 12.83 25.86
CA THR A 277 -3.78 11.97 26.53
C THR A 277 -4.71 11.37 25.49
N LEU A 278 -4.78 10.04 25.46
CA LEU A 278 -5.70 9.30 24.60
C LEU A 278 -7.13 9.38 25.15
N PRO A 279 -8.16 9.45 24.29
CA PRO A 279 -9.54 9.35 24.73
C PRO A 279 -9.83 8.06 25.48
N SER A 280 -10.83 8.09 26.37
CA SER A 280 -11.27 6.89 27.09
C SER A 280 -11.65 5.78 26.11
N GLY A 281 -11.16 4.56 26.37
CA GLY A 281 -11.36 3.39 25.51
C GLY A 281 -10.42 3.30 24.31
N ALA A 282 -9.63 4.33 23.99
CA ALA A 282 -8.60 4.23 22.96
C ALA A 282 -7.35 3.51 23.48
N THR A 283 -6.79 2.61 22.66
CA THR A 283 -5.56 1.87 22.98
C THR A 283 -4.60 1.90 21.81
N ILE A 284 -3.36 2.35 22.03
CA ILE A 284 -2.28 2.28 21.04
C ILE A 284 -1.92 0.82 20.79
N THR A 285 -2.03 0.40 19.54
CA THR A 285 -1.69 -0.96 19.09
C THR A 285 -0.31 -1.01 18.44
N ASN A 286 0.15 0.08 17.83
CA ASN A 286 1.47 0.17 17.20
C ASN A 286 2.03 1.60 17.28
N ALA A 287 3.36 1.75 17.31
CA ALA A 287 4.04 3.05 17.28
C ALA A 287 5.37 2.92 16.53
N TRP A 288 5.76 3.97 15.80
CA TRP A 288 7.00 4.01 15.01
C TRP A 288 7.75 5.33 15.20
N ASN A 289 9.06 5.27 14.99
CA ASN A 289 9.99 6.39 15.16
C ASN A 289 10.01 6.97 16.59
N THR A 290 9.44 6.28 17.58
CA THR A 290 9.35 6.74 18.97
C THR A 290 9.31 5.56 19.94
N THR A 291 9.77 5.79 21.17
CA THR A 291 9.46 4.93 22.32
C THR A 291 8.27 5.51 23.08
N ARG A 292 7.35 4.65 23.56
CA ARG A 292 6.14 5.08 24.29
C ARG A 292 6.16 4.63 25.74
N SER A 293 5.64 5.44 26.66
CA SER A 293 5.54 5.10 28.09
C SER A 293 4.35 4.20 28.45
N ALA A 294 3.24 4.32 27.71
CA ALA A 294 2.00 3.61 27.96
C ALA A 294 1.23 3.37 26.65
N SER A 295 0.17 2.58 26.71
CA SER A 295 -0.71 2.31 25.54
C SER A 295 -2.15 2.83 25.72
N THR A 296 -2.49 3.37 26.89
CA THR A 296 -3.81 3.95 27.21
C THR A 296 -3.62 5.21 28.08
N GLY A 297 -4.63 6.09 28.13
CA GLY A 297 -4.59 7.28 28.98
C GLY A 297 -3.49 8.28 28.61
N ALA A 298 -2.73 8.77 29.59
CA ALA A 298 -1.61 9.68 29.37
C ALA A 298 -0.38 8.92 28.83
N VAL A 299 0.07 9.30 27.64
CA VAL A 299 1.19 8.67 26.92
C VAL A 299 2.27 9.70 26.68
N GLN A 300 3.53 9.28 26.86
CA GLN A 300 4.72 10.02 26.46
C GLN A 300 5.36 9.30 25.27
N LEU A 301 5.67 10.06 24.22
CA LEU A 301 6.43 9.64 23.05
C LEU A 301 7.82 10.28 23.14
N THR A 302 8.88 9.48 23.19
CA THR A 302 10.27 9.97 23.22
C THR A 302 11.00 9.58 21.93
N ASN A 303 11.97 10.39 21.52
CA ASN A 303 12.78 10.12 20.35
C ASN A 303 13.51 8.77 20.43
N VAL A 304 13.71 8.14 19.28
CA VAL A 304 14.66 7.03 19.12
C VAL A 304 16.04 7.58 18.74
N ALA A 305 17.05 6.70 18.63
CA ALA A 305 18.45 7.11 18.48
C ALA A 305 18.71 8.05 17.29
N TYR A 306 18.02 7.86 16.16
CA TYR A 306 18.31 8.59 14.93
C TYR A 306 17.53 9.91 14.75
N ASN A 307 16.47 10.15 15.54
CA ASN A 307 15.57 11.31 15.32
C ASN A 307 15.48 12.26 16.52
N GLY A 308 16.39 12.17 17.49
CA GLY A 308 16.45 13.10 18.62
C GLY A 308 17.00 14.47 18.24
N SER A 309 18.01 14.51 17.38
CA SER A 309 18.64 15.75 16.92
C SER A 309 17.77 16.44 15.87
N VAL A 310 17.26 17.63 16.21
CA VAL A 310 16.46 18.46 15.31
C VAL A 310 17.05 19.87 15.32
N GLY A 311 17.51 20.34 14.16
CA GLY A 311 18.08 21.68 14.02
C GLY A 311 17.06 22.79 14.32
N ALA A 312 17.53 23.99 14.67
CA ALA A 312 16.65 25.13 14.95
C ALA A 312 15.65 25.37 13.80
N GLY A 313 14.36 25.51 14.13
CA GLY A 313 13.26 25.66 13.18
C GLY A 313 12.96 24.44 12.30
N GLN A 314 13.70 23.33 12.44
CA GLN A 314 13.46 22.09 11.71
C GLN A 314 12.45 21.21 12.44
N SER A 315 11.93 20.20 11.74
CA SER A 315 10.97 19.24 12.28
C SER A 315 11.40 17.79 12.07
N THR A 316 10.84 16.90 12.90
CA THR A 316 10.84 15.45 12.72
C THR A 316 9.42 14.91 12.96
N GLU A 317 9.14 13.71 12.44
CA GLU A 317 7.81 13.10 12.53
C GLU A 317 7.87 11.69 13.13
N VAL A 318 6.90 11.44 14.00
CA VAL A 318 6.65 10.13 14.61
C VAL A 318 5.17 9.80 14.53
N GLY A 319 4.80 8.55 14.79
CA GLY A 319 3.39 8.21 14.73
C GLY A 319 3.01 6.97 15.51
N PHE A 320 1.71 6.82 15.71
CA PHE A 320 1.12 5.65 16.34
C PHE A 320 -0.24 5.32 15.72
N GLN A 321 -0.59 4.04 15.81
CA GLN A 321 -1.92 3.53 15.49
C GLN A 321 -2.63 3.18 16.80
N ALA A 322 -3.90 3.55 16.91
CA ALA A 322 -4.73 3.24 18.06
C ALA A 322 -6.13 2.76 17.64
N THR A 323 -6.73 1.99 18.53
CA THR A 323 -8.16 1.62 18.46
C THR A 323 -9.03 2.74 19.02
N GLY A 324 -10.32 2.74 18.66
CA GLY A 324 -11.30 3.73 19.12
C GLY A 324 -11.36 4.98 18.24
N THR A 325 -11.85 6.08 18.82
CA THR A 325 -11.97 7.40 18.16
C THR A 325 -10.87 8.31 18.68
N ALA A 326 -10.20 9.07 17.81
CA ALA A 326 -9.03 9.88 18.18
C ALA A 326 -9.36 11.07 19.08
N GLY A 327 -10.58 11.61 18.99
CA GLY A 327 -10.99 12.81 19.70
C GLY A 327 -10.05 13.99 19.41
N ASN A 328 -9.96 14.93 20.36
CA ASN A 328 -9.02 16.04 20.30
C ASN A 328 -7.73 15.67 21.03
N LEU A 329 -6.71 15.23 20.28
CA LEU A 329 -5.37 15.03 20.82
C LEU A 329 -4.65 16.39 20.92
N ALA A 330 -4.22 16.74 22.13
CA ALA A 330 -3.49 17.98 22.42
C ALA A 330 -2.04 17.64 22.81
N PRO A 331 -1.11 17.55 21.85
CA PRO A 331 0.28 17.20 22.15
C PRO A 331 1.02 18.38 22.79
N THR A 332 1.79 18.11 23.84
CA THR A 332 2.74 19.04 24.45
C THR A 332 4.15 18.54 24.22
N CYS A 333 5.10 19.43 23.89
CA CYS A 333 6.49 19.05 23.65
C CYS A 333 7.43 19.62 24.71
N SER A 334 8.38 18.80 25.17
CA SER A 334 9.51 19.23 26.00
C SER A 334 10.82 18.81 25.34
N ALA A 335 11.75 19.74 25.21
CA ALA A 335 13.10 19.50 24.69
C ALA A 335 14.08 19.21 25.83
N GLY A 336 15.14 18.45 25.54
CA GLY A 336 16.25 18.16 26.45
C GLY A 336 17.54 17.80 25.73
#